data_AF-A0A973AEM1-F1
#
_entry.id   AF-A0A973AEM1-F1
#
_cell.length_a   1.000
_cell.length_b   1.000
_cell.length_c   1.000
_cell.angle_alpha   90.00
_cell.angle_beta   90.00
_cell.angle_gamma   90.00
#
_symmetry.space_group_name_H-M   'P 1'
#
loop_
_entity.id
_entity.type
_entity.pdbx_description
1 polymer ?
#
loop_
_entity_poly.entity_id
_entity_poly.type
_entity_poly.pdbx_seq_one_letter_code
_entity_poly.pdbx_strand_id
1 'polypeptide(L)'
;MSEEWTPTRISILIALWNEGLTTSVIGVKLGITKNAVVGKVHRLGLPKRGSPIRQKPKPAKVISLDALRPGMCSWPDGEPGKEDFRFCGDPTLADKPYCAHHCERAYVKNVKDRKTAAA
;
A
#
# COMPACT_ATOMS: atom_id res chain seq x y z
N MET A 1 14.28 -13.27 28.49
CA MET A 1 14.20 -11.96 29.16
C MET A 1 12.75 -11.50 29.04
N SER A 2 11.94 -11.71 30.07
CA SER A 2 10.54 -11.29 30.07
C SER A 2 10.48 -9.80 30.36
N GLU A 3 10.38 -8.99 29.31
CA GLU A 3 10.22 -7.55 29.41
C GLU A 3 8.81 -7.22 29.93
N GLU A 4 8.73 -6.83 31.19
CA GLU A 4 7.48 -6.62 31.91
C GLU A 4 6.77 -5.32 31.52
N TRP A 5 5.45 -5.37 31.36
CA TRP A 5 4.61 -4.21 31.06
C TRP A 5 4.27 -3.43 32.32
N THR A 6 5.24 -2.68 32.83
CA THR A 6 5.02 -1.80 33.98
C THR A 6 4.09 -0.63 33.62
N PRO A 7 3.37 -0.04 34.59
CA PRO A 7 2.48 1.10 34.36
C PRO A 7 3.19 2.29 33.70
N THR A 8 4.46 2.51 34.05
CA THR A 8 5.32 3.54 33.45
C THR A 8 5.58 3.24 31.97
N ARG A 9 5.94 2.00 31.61
CA ARG A 9 6.15 1.62 30.20
C ARG A 9 4.87 1.73 29.38
N ILE A 10 3.72 1.41 29.97
CA ILE A 10 2.41 1.59 29.33
C ILE A 10 2.13 3.07 29.07
N SER A 11 2.43 3.95 30.02
CA SER A 11 2.24 5.40 29.86
C SER A 11 3.11 5.97 28.74
N ILE A 12 4.39 5.56 28.68
CA ILE A 12 5.30 5.94 27.60
C ILE A 12 4.80 5.38 26.26
N LEU A 13 4.35 4.12 26.21
CA LEU A 13 3.77 3.53 25.01
C LEU A 13 2.59 4.35 24.47
N ILE A 14 1.67 4.77 25.35
CA ILE A 14 0.50 5.57 24.97
C ILE A 14 0.94 6.93 24.42
N ALA A 15 1.90 7.60 25.07
CA ALA A 15 2.44 8.88 24.60
C ALA A 15 3.05 8.74 23.19
N LEU A 16 3.96 7.77 23.00
CA LEU A 16 4.60 7.54 21.70
C LEU A 16 3.60 7.09 20.62
N TRP A 17 2.54 6.39 21.00
CA TRP A 17 1.47 6.00 20.10
C TRP A 17 0.68 7.22 19.60
N ASN A 18 0.36 8.15 20.50
CA ASN A 18 -0.35 9.39 20.18
C ASN A 18 0.51 10.37 19.37
N GLU A 19 1.83 10.36 19.56
CA GLU A 19 2.80 11.08 18.70
C GLU A 19 2.84 10.56 17.25
N GLY A 20 2.20 9.43 16.96
CA GLY A 20 2.15 8.88 15.61
C GLY A 20 3.39 8.08 15.21
N LEU A 21 4.29 7.73 16.14
CA LEU A 21 5.47 6.92 15.87
C LEU A 21 5.11 5.50 15.42
N THR A 22 5.87 4.92 14.50
CA THR A 22 5.60 3.55 14.02
C THR A 22 5.89 2.52 15.11
N THR A 23 5.23 1.36 15.06
CA THR A 23 5.40 0.29 16.06
C THR A 23 6.83 -0.23 16.14
N SER A 24 7.57 -0.18 15.04
CA SER A 24 8.99 -0.54 15.02
C SER A 24 9.85 0.46 15.80
N VAL A 25 9.61 1.76 15.61
CA VAL A 25 10.34 2.82 16.32
C VAL A 25 10.01 2.80 17.81
N ILE A 26 8.74 2.62 18.16
CA ILE A 26 8.30 2.46 19.55
C ILE A 26 8.99 1.24 20.18
N GLY A 27 9.08 0.13 19.44
CA GLY A 27 9.78 -1.08 19.91
C GLY A 27 11.24 -0.81 20.25
N VAL A 28 11.98 -0.16 19.35
CA VAL A 28 13.38 0.23 19.58
C VAL A 28 13.50 1.13 20.82
N LYS A 29 12.64 2.14 20.95
CA LYS A 29 12.69 3.10 22.07
C LYS A 29 12.34 2.46 23.42
N LEU A 30 11.49 1.45 23.40
CA LEU A 30 11.10 0.70 24.59
C LEU A 30 11.92 -0.58 24.79
N GLY A 31 12.92 -0.90 23.96
CA GLY A 31 13.72 -2.14 24.09
C GLY A 31 12.99 -3.45 23.76
N ILE A 32 11.76 -3.37 23.23
CA ILE A 32 10.90 -4.53 22.94
C ILE A 32 10.69 -4.73 21.44
N THR A 33 10.25 -5.93 21.05
CA THR A 33 9.93 -6.21 19.65
C THR A 33 8.71 -5.42 19.17
N LYS A 34 8.67 -5.07 17.88
CA LYS A 34 7.50 -4.41 17.27
C LYS A 34 6.19 -5.20 17.50
N ASN A 35 6.27 -6.53 17.54
CA ASN A 35 5.11 -7.40 17.71
C ASN A 35 4.60 -7.34 19.16
N ALA A 36 5.49 -7.20 20.15
CA ALA A 36 5.09 -6.98 21.53
C ALA A 36 4.34 -5.65 21.69
N VAL A 37 4.81 -4.58 21.02
CA VAL A 37 4.12 -3.28 20.95
C VAL A 37 2.72 -3.44 20.36
N VAL A 38 2.60 -4.04 19.16
CA VAL A 38 1.31 -4.26 18.48
C VAL A 38 0.33 -5.02 19.39
N GLY A 39 0.79 -6.12 19.99
CA GLY A 39 -0.05 -6.94 20.87
C GLY A 39 -0.51 -6.16 22.10
N LYS A 40 0.35 -5.35 22.72
CA LYS A 40 -0.03 -4.54 23.89
C LYS A 40 -1.01 -3.42 23.52
N VAL A 41 -0.76 -2.69 22.45
CA VAL A 41 -1.65 -1.63 21.94
C VAL A 41 -3.05 -2.18 21.68
N HIS A 42 -3.15 -3.35 21.04
CA HIS A 42 -4.44 -4.01 20.81
C HIS A 42 -5.15 -4.39 22.11
N ARG A 43 -4.43 -4.95 23.10
CA ARG A 43 -5.00 -5.29 24.42
C ARG A 43 -5.45 -4.05 25.22
N LEU A 44 -4.81 -2.90 25.01
CA LEU A 44 -5.17 -1.63 25.64
C LEU A 44 -6.33 -0.92 24.93
N GLY A 45 -6.81 -1.43 23.78
CA GLY A 45 -7.93 -0.83 23.05
C GLY A 45 -7.61 0.52 22.43
N LEU A 46 -6.33 0.83 22.17
CA LEU A 46 -5.92 2.09 21.57
C LEU A 46 -6.45 2.22 20.13
N PRO A 47 -6.74 3.46 19.67
CA PRO A 47 -7.34 3.68 18.35
C PRO A 47 -6.44 3.15 17.23
N LYS A 48 -7.04 2.41 16.29
CA LYS A 48 -6.36 1.92 15.10
C LYS A 48 -5.93 3.10 14.25
N ARG A 49 -4.63 3.21 14.02
CA ARG A 49 -4.09 4.16 13.05
C ARG A 49 -4.29 3.61 11.64
N GLY A 50 -4.55 4.50 10.69
CA GLY A 50 -4.62 4.15 9.27
C GLY A 50 -3.33 3.48 8.83
N SER A 51 -3.44 2.37 8.11
CA SER A 51 -2.26 1.68 7.58
C SER A 51 -1.62 2.55 6.48
N PRO A 52 -0.30 2.83 6.53
CA PRO A 52 0.41 3.48 5.43
C PRO A 52 0.44 2.64 4.14
N ILE A 53 -0.04 1.39 4.21
CA ILE A 53 -0.20 0.53 3.05
C ILE A 53 -1.18 1.21 2.11
N ARG A 54 -0.66 1.70 0.97
CA ARG A 54 -1.48 2.13 -0.17
C ARG A 54 -2.56 1.07 -0.39
N GLN A 55 -3.81 1.46 -0.22
CA GLN A 55 -4.92 0.59 -0.58
C GLN A 55 -4.70 0.21 -2.04
N LYS A 56 -4.67 -1.10 -2.33
CA LYS A 56 -4.68 -1.54 -3.72
C LYS A 56 -5.91 -0.91 -4.37
N PRO A 57 -5.79 -0.28 -5.55
CA PRO A 57 -6.96 0.24 -6.24
C PRO A 57 -8.00 -0.87 -6.33
N LYS A 58 -9.27 -0.54 -6.09
CA LYS A 58 -10.38 -1.50 -6.24
C LYS A 58 -10.24 -2.15 -7.63
N PRO A 59 -10.45 -3.47 -7.75
CA PRO A 59 -10.34 -4.11 -9.06
C PRO A 59 -11.29 -3.40 -10.02
N ALA A 60 -10.72 -2.92 -11.12
CA ALA A 60 -11.48 -2.30 -12.20
C ALA A 60 -12.52 -3.30 -12.72
N LYS A 61 -13.63 -2.78 -13.25
CA LYS A 61 -14.63 -3.62 -13.91
C LYS A 61 -14.00 -4.13 -15.19
N VAL A 62 -13.39 -5.32 -15.15
CA VAL A 62 -12.73 -5.91 -16.31
C VAL A 62 -13.81 -6.18 -17.37
N ILE A 63 -13.64 -5.62 -18.56
CA ILE A 63 -14.63 -5.64 -19.64
C ILE A 63 -14.15 -6.46 -20.84
N SER A 64 -15.08 -7.00 -21.62
CA SER A 64 -14.80 -7.64 -22.90
C SER A 64 -14.41 -6.61 -23.98
N LEU A 65 -13.82 -7.08 -25.09
CA LEU A 65 -13.38 -6.20 -26.19
C LEU A 65 -14.54 -5.37 -26.77
N ASP A 66 -15.73 -5.96 -26.87
CA ASP A 66 -16.95 -5.33 -27.37
C ASP A 66 -17.41 -4.11 -26.55
N ALA A 67 -17.07 -4.08 -25.26
CA ALA A 67 -17.46 -3.01 -24.36
C ALA A 67 -16.41 -1.90 -24.25
N LEU A 68 -15.24 -2.05 -24.88
CA LEU A 68 -14.13 -1.11 -24.80
C LEU A 68 -14.39 0.12 -25.69
N ARG A 69 -14.27 1.32 -25.11
CA ARG A 69 -14.50 2.61 -25.81
C ARG A 69 -13.22 3.46 -25.86
N PRO A 70 -13.12 4.42 -26.79
CA PRO A 70 -12.07 5.43 -26.74
C PRO A 70 -12.05 6.15 -25.39
N GLY A 71 -10.85 6.34 -24.82
CA GLY A 71 -10.68 6.91 -23.47
C GLY A 71 -10.71 5.87 -22.33
N MET A 72 -10.79 4.57 -22.64
CA MET A 72 -10.69 3.48 -21.67
C MET A 72 -9.38 2.69 -21.81
N CYS A 73 -8.87 2.21 -20.68
CA CYS A 73 -7.61 1.51 -20.57
C CYS A 73 -7.68 0.15 -21.28
N SER A 74 -6.87 0.01 -22.32
CA SER A 74 -6.80 -1.18 -23.16
C SER A 74 -5.79 -2.23 -22.67
N TRP A 75 -5.49 -2.26 -21.36
CA TRP A 75 -4.57 -3.24 -20.81
C TRP A 75 -5.21 -4.64 -20.83
N PRO A 76 -4.60 -5.64 -21.50
CA PRO A 76 -5.11 -7.01 -21.50
C PRO A 76 -4.77 -7.71 -20.18
N ASP A 77 -5.78 -8.26 -19.54
CA ASP A 77 -5.67 -9.10 -18.35
C ASP A 77 -6.18 -10.51 -18.69
N GLY A 78 -5.38 -11.52 -18.40
CA GLY A 78 -5.64 -12.91 -18.81
C GLY A 78 -4.89 -13.33 -20.08
N GLU A 79 -5.05 -14.60 -20.45
CA GLU A 79 -4.37 -15.23 -21.60
C GLU A 79 -5.22 -15.13 -22.87
N PRO A 80 -4.63 -14.77 -24.02
CA PRO A 80 -5.37 -14.71 -25.28
C PRO A 80 -5.96 -16.09 -25.63
N GLY A 81 -7.27 -16.16 -25.84
CA GLY A 81 -8.00 -17.38 -26.18
C GLY A 81 -8.63 -18.13 -24.99
N LYS A 82 -8.47 -17.64 -23.76
CA LYS A 82 -9.24 -18.12 -22.59
C LYS A 82 -10.48 -17.26 -22.36
N GLU A 83 -11.51 -17.83 -21.73
CA GLU A 83 -12.74 -17.13 -21.34
C GLU A 83 -12.50 -15.99 -20.33
N ASP A 84 -11.36 -16.04 -19.62
CA ASP A 84 -10.96 -15.01 -18.66
C ASP A 84 -10.28 -13.78 -19.30
N PHE A 85 -10.00 -13.81 -20.61
CA PHE A 85 -9.34 -12.70 -21.32
C PHE A 85 -10.22 -11.46 -21.36
N ARG A 86 -9.78 -10.40 -20.70
CA ARG A 86 -10.55 -9.16 -20.54
C ARG A 86 -9.63 -7.93 -20.54
N PHE A 87 -10.21 -6.74 -20.69
CA PHE A 87 -9.51 -5.46 -20.67
C PHE A 87 -9.83 -4.66 -19.41
N CYS A 88 -8.86 -3.89 -18.93
CA CYS A 88 -8.98 -3.11 -17.69
C CYS A 88 -10.20 -2.16 -17.69
N GLY A 89 -10.42 -1.37 -18.74
CA GLY A 89 -11.60 -0.50 -18.87
C GLY A 89 -11.59 0.81 -18.05
N ASP A 90 -10.59 1.03 -17.18
CA ASP A 90 -10.46 2.29 -16.42
C ASP A 90 -10.21 3.52 -17.31
N PRO A 91 -10.51 4.74 -16.87
CA PRO A 91 -10.19 5.96 -17.62
C PRO A 91 -8.70 6.06 -17.97
N THR A 92 -8.39 6.33 -19.24
CA THR A 92 -7.01 6.57 -19.68
C THR A 92 -6.46 7.88 -19.16
N LEU A 93 -5.15 7.93 -18.94
CA LEU A 93 -4.45 9.20 -18.76
C LEU A 93 -4.41 9.99 -20.09
N ALA A 94 -4.39 11.32 -20.02
CA ALA A 94 -4.32 12.20 -21.21
C ALA A 94 -3.14 11.82 -22.12
N ASP A 95 -3.44 11.50 -23.39
CA ASP A 95 -2.51 11.05 -24.43
C ASP A 95 -1.85 9.67 -24.20
N LYS A 96 -2.38 8.85 -23.29
CA LYS A 96 -1.85 7.50 -23.04
C LYS A 96 -2.95 6.46 -23.25
N PRO A 97 -2.64 5.25 -23.74
CA PRO A 97 -3.63 4.20 -23.96
C PRO A 97 -4.08 3.49 -22.67
N TYR A 98 -3.47 3.80 -21.53
CA TYR A 98 -3.68 3.08 -20.27
C TYR A 98 -4.04 4.02 -19.10
N CYS A 99 -4.65 3.45 -18.06
CA CYS A 99 -4.88 4.14 -16.79
C CYS A 99 -3.55 4.31 -16.03
N ALA A 100 -3.52 5.14 -14.98
CA ALA A 100 -2.30 5.42 -14.23
C ALA A 100 -1.56 4.16 -13.73
N HIS A 101 -2.32 3.17 -13.26
CA HIS A 101 -1.77 1.90 -12.79
C HIS A 101 -1.10 1.11 -13.92
N HIS A 102 -1.76 1.00 -15.07
CA HIS A 102 -1.25 0.26 -16.21
C HIS A 102 -0.17 1.01 -16.98
N CYS A 103 -0.16 2.34 -16.97
CA CYS A 103 0.98 3.12 -17.45
C CYS A 103 2.24 2.82 -16.64
N GLU A 104 2.16 2.72 -15.31
CA GLU A 104 3.32 2.37 -14.47
C GLU A 104 3.84 0.95 -14.76
N ARG A 105 2.95 0.02 -15.12
CA ARG A 105 3.31 -1.34 -15.54
C ARG A 105 3.91 -1.39 -16.95
N ALA A 106 3.37 -0.62 -17.90
CA ALA A 106 3.78 -0.61 -19.29
C ALA A 106 5.12 0.10 -19.51
N TYR A 107 5.27 1.28 -18.89
CA TYR A 107 6.39 2.17 -19.14
C TYR A 107 7.47 1.95 -18.08
N VAL A 108 8.52 1.23 -18.47
CA VAL A 108 9.72 1.08 -17.64
C VAL A 108 10.41 2.44 -17.45
N LYS A 109 10.58 2.87 -16.21
CA LYS A 109 11.44 4.03 -15.89
C LYS A 109 12.88 3.61 -16.10
N ASN A 110 13.57 4.23 -17.05
CA ASN A 110 14.94 3.89 -17.37
C ASN A 110 15.84 4.14 -16.14
N VAL A 111 16.70 3.17 -15.80
CA VAL A 111 17.45 3.15 -14.53
C VAL A 111 18.40 4.34 -14.38
N LYS A 112 18.77 5.00 -15.49
CA LYS A 112 19.64 6.18 -15.52
C LYS A 112 19.06 7.41 -14.80
N ASP A 113 17.74 7.53 -14.68
CA ASP A 113 17.09 8.67 -14.02
C ASP A 113 17.05 8.58 -12.48
N ARG A 114 17.49 7.44 -11.89
CA ARG A 114 17.50 7.28 -10.42
C ARG A 114 18.67 7.99 -9.73
N LYS A 115 19.71 8.39 -10.47
CA LYS A 115 20.97 8.92 -9.90
C LYS A 115 20.97 10.43 -9.64
N THR A 116 19.91 11.15 -10.02
CA THR A 116 19.86 12.63 -9.93
C THR A 116 18.80 13.16 -8.94
N ALA A 117 18.06 12.29 -8.26
CA ALA A 117 17.00 12.69 -7.31
C ALA A 117 17.28 12.33 -5.85
N ALA A 118 18.53 11.98 -5.53
CA ALA A 118 19.01 11.74 -4.16
C ALA A 118 20.37 12.43 -3.95
N ALA A 119 20.37 13.77 -4.02
CA ALA A 119 21.46 14.63 -3.58
C ALA A 119 20.84 15.84 -2.86
#